data_AF-A0A9W7DYH7-F1
#
_entry.id   AF-A0A9W7DYH7-F1
#
_cell.length_a   1.000
_cell.length_b   1.000
_cell.length_c   1.000
_cell.angle_alpha   90.00
_cell.angle_beta   90.00
_cell.angle_gamma   90.00
#
_symmetry.space_group_name_H-M   'P 1'
#
loop_
_entity.id
_entity.type
_entity.pdbx_description
1 polymer ?
#
loop_
_entity_poly.entity_id
_entity_poly.type
_entity_poly.pdbx_seq_one_letter_code
_entity_poly.pdbx_strand_id
1 'polypeptide(L)'
;MLRLLVLLLVATVQGFVPASLSRPSLTLSASQADSMAGKSVELGGSVWDPLGLADLGSEKTLRWFRAAEVKHCRVAMLATMGWAHTCNGWGKIVYPGGEALGSDPWKALENTPSLGLVQILITAGIVEILTESVLTNGSHYLNSGDGHVNPMMFENVPDKMKDKELKNGRLAMIGIFSFFMASAVPGSVPLYPAEWL
;
A
#
# COMPACT_ATOMS: atom_id res chain seq x y z
N MET A 1 -9.30 22.60 -88.74
CA MET A 1 -8.15 21.73 -88.40
C MET A 1 -7.10 22.43 -87.51
N LEU A 2 -7.47 23.17 -86.45
CA LEU A 2 -6.46 23.69 -85.49
C LEU A 2 -7.02 24.09 -84.11
N ARG A 3 -8.08 23.42 -83.65
CA ARG A 3 -8.59 23.61 -82.27
C ARG A 3 -8.84 22.30 -81.52
N LEU A 4 -8.57 21.15 -82.14
CA LEU A 4 -8.70 19.83 -81.52
C LEU A 4 -7.41 19.34 -80.83
N LEU A 5 -6.32 20.12 -80.86
CA LEU A 5 -4.97 19.65 -80.47
C LEU A 5 -4.51 20.10 -79.07
N VAL A 6 -5.36 20.79 -78.30
CA VAL A 6 -4.98 21.34 -76.97
C VAL A 6 -5.52 20.52 -75.79
N LEU A 7 -6.30 19.45 -76.04
CA LEU A 7 -6.98 18.67 -75.00
C LEU A 7 -6.26 17.38 -74.54
N LEU A 8 -5.00 17.17 -74.97
CA LEU A 8 -4.29 15.89 -74.77
C LEU A 8 -3.12 15.93 -73.79
N LEU A 9 -3.07 16.94 -72.90
CA LEU A 9 -1.95 17.11 -71.94
C LEU A 9 -2.38 17.32 -70.48
N VAL A 10 -3.49 16.69 -70.07
CA VAL A 10 -3.81 16.54 -68.63
C VAL A 10 -3.36 15.15 -68.21
N ALA A 11 -2.06 15.01 -67.95
CA ALA A 11 -1.52 13.84 -67.27
C ALA A 11 -2.04 13.83 -65.82
N THR A 12 -2.91 12.87 -65.50
CA THR A 12 -3.35 12.61 -64.13
C THR A 12 -2.19 12.05 -63.33
N VAL A 13 -1.56 12.88 -62.49
CA VAL A 13 -0.64 12.43 -61.45
C VAL A 13 -1.47 11.70 -60.40
N GLN A 14 -1.47 10.37 -60.42
CA GLN A 14 -1.92 9.60 -59.26
C GLN A 14 -0.87 9.76 -58.16
N GLY A 15 -1.10 10.73 -57.27
CA GLY A 15 -0.34 10.85 -56.04
C GLY A 15 -0.57 9.60 -55.21
N PHE A 16 0.50 8.86 -54.95
CA PHE A 16 0.49 7.74 -54.00
C PHE A 16 0.25 8.33 -52.61
N VAL A 17 -0.96 8.21 -52.08
CA VAL A 17 -1.27 8.59 -50.69
C VAL A 17 -0.82 7.42 -49.81
N PRO A 18 0.13 7.60 -48.88
CA PRO A 18 0.45 6.54 -47.93
C PRO A 18 -0.80 6.26 -47.10
N ALA A 19 -1.19 4.99 -47.00
CA ALA A 19 -2.27 4.59 -46.12
C ALA A 19 -1.98 5.12 -44.71
N SER A 20 -2.89 5.91 -44.15
CA SER A 20 -2.85 6.28 -42.74
C SER A 20 -2.96 4.98 -41.94
N LEU A 21 -1.83 4.50 -41.42
CA LEU A 21 -1.82 3.41 -40.45
C LEU A 21 -2.66 3.87 -39.26
N SER A 22 -3.86 3.28 -39.11
CA SER A 22 -4.64 3.43 -37.90
C SER A 22 -3.78 2.91 -36.76
N ARG A 23 -3.21 3.84 -35.98
CA ARG A 23 -2.45 3.51 -34.79
C ARG A 23 -3.44 2.80 -33.87
N PRO A 24 -3.23 1.53 -33.48
CA PRO A 24 -4.08 0.93 -32.47
C PRO A 24 -4.00 1.84 -31.25
N SER A 25 -5.12 2.48 -30.90
CA SER A 25 -5.25 3.09 -29.59
C SER A 25 -5.15 1.94 -28.62
N LEU A 26 -4.03 1.85 -27.90
CA LEU A 26 -3.95 1.02 -26.71
C LEU A 26 -5.02 1.56 -25.76
N THR A 27 -6.21 0.97 -25.79
CA THR A 27 -7.11 1.05 -24.66
C THR A 27 -6.40 0.27 -23.56
N LEU A 28 -5.70 0.99 -22.67
CA LEU A 28 -5.37 0.45 -21.36
C LEU A 28 -6.69 -0.07 -20.81
N SER A 29 -6.82 -1.40 -20.71
CA SER A 29 -7.90 -2.00 -19.94
C SER A 29 -7.79 -1.34 -18.58
N ALA A 30 -8.84 -0.64 -18.15
CA ALA A 30 -8.88 -0.08 -16.81
C ALA A 30 -8.54 -1.24 -15.86
N SER A 31 -7.47 -1.07 -15.09
CA SER A 31 -7.04 -2.11 -14.18
C SER A 31 -8.18 -2.35 -13.20
N GLN A 32 -8.40 -3.59 -12.76
CA GLN A 32 -9.42 -3.86 -11.73
C GLN A 32 -9.17 -3.06 -10.44
N ALA A 33 -7.95 -2.54 -10.26
CA ALA A 33 -7.55 -1.66 -9.16
C ALA A 33 -8.07 -0.21 -9.27
N ASP A 34 -8.52 0.24 -10.45
CA ASP A 34 -8.99 1.62 -10.66
C ASP A 34 -10.33 1.92 -9.97
N SER A 35 -11.06 0.91 -9.52
CA SER A 35 -12.30 1.08 -8.74
C SER A 35 -12.06 1.14 -7.23
N MET A 36 -10.84 0.85 -6.76
CA MET A 36 -10.49 0.79 -5.33
C MET A 36 -9.88 2.10 -4.81
N ALA A 37 -10.03 2.34 -3.51
CA ALA A 37 -9.39 3.45 -2.80
C ALA A 37 -7.85 3.41 -2.90
N GLY A 38 -7.16 4.54 -2.74
CA GLY A 38 -5.71 4.61 -2.79
C GLY A 38 -5.10 5.09 -4.11
N LYS A 39 -5.92 5.65 -5.00
CA LYS A 39 -5.44 6.57 -6.05
C LYS A 39 -4.83 7.78 -5.37
N SER A 40 -3.61 8.14 -5.77
CA SER A 40 -2.91 9.27 -5.18
C SER A 40 -2.68 10.35 -6.22
N VAL A 41 -2.91 11.60 -5.81
CA VAL A 41 -2.60 12.78 -6.61
C VAL A 41 -1.10 12.87 -6.91
N GLU A 42 -0.26 12.35 -6.00
CA GLU A 42 1.21 12.30 -6.14
C GLU A 42 1.68 11.40 -7.29
N LEU A 43 0.81 10.50 -7.74
CA LEU A 43 1.07 9.60 -8.86
C LEU A 43 0.21 9.95 -10.08
N GLY A 44 -0.21 11.21 -10.19
CA GLY A 44 -1.01 11.68 -11.34
C GLY A 44 -2.46 11.19 -11.33
N GLY A 45 -2.99 10.76 -10.18
CA GLY A 45 -4.37 10.28 -10.06
C GLY A 45 -4.59 8.84 -10.54
N SER A 46 -3.52 8.12 -10.89
CA SER A 46 -3.58 6.70 -11.25
C SER A 46 -3.17 5.78 -10.10
N VAL A 47 -3.47 4.48 -10.26
CA VAL A 47 -2.94 3.43 -9.41
C VAL A 47 -1.45 3.22 -9.72
N TRP A 48 -0.64 2.98 -8.69
CA TRP A 48 0.76 2.60 -8.84
C TRP A 48 0.87 1.09 -9.01
N ASP A 49 1.08 0.63 -10.22
CA ASP A 49 1.37 -0.78 -10.48
C ASP A 49 2.30 -0.95 -11.69
N PRO A 50 3.60 -0.64 -11.56
CA PRO A 50 4.55 -0.77 -12.66
C PRO A 50 4.83 -2.23 -13.05
N LEU A 51 4.51 -3.20 -12.18
CA LEU A 51 4.76 -4.62 -12.40
C LEU A 51 3.49 -5.38 -12.85
N GLY A 52 2.34 -4.71 -12.92
CA GLY A 52 1.07 -5.33 -13.30
C GLY A 52 0.58 -6.39 -12.31
N LEU A 53 0.95 -6.28 -11.01
CA LEU A 53 0.59 -7.26 -9.99
C LEU A 53 -0.93 -7.35 -9.76
N ALA A 54 -1.65 -6.27 -10.01
CA ALA A 54 -3.11 -6.23 -9.90
C ALA A 54 -3.79 -7.15 -10.92
N ASP A 55 -3.19 -7.32 -12.10
CA ASP A 55 -3.74 -8.10 -13.21
C ASP A 55 -3.23 -9.55 -13.26
N LEU A 56 -2.30 -9.93 -12.37
CA LEU A 56 -1.77 -11.30 -12.28
C LEU A 56 -2.78 -12.33 -11.77
N GLY A 57 -3.88 -11.89 -11.14
CA GLY A 57 -4.81 -12.75 -10.43
C GLY A 57 -6.28 -12.49 -10.73
N SER A 58 -7.15 -13.21 -10.01
CA SER A 58 -8.59 -12.95 -10.01
C SER A 58 -8.92 -11.73 -9.14
N GLU A 59 -10.14 -11.20 -9.25
CA GLU A 59 -10.63 -10.11 -8.40
C GLU A 59 -10.48 -10.41 -6.89
N LYS A 60 -10.60 -11.69 -6.51
CA LYS A 60 -10.33 -12.15 -5.14
C LYS A 60 -8.87 -11.93 -4.73
N THR A 61 -7.93 -12.15 -5.64
CA THR A 61 -6.50 -11.94 -5.41
C THR A 61 -6.20 -10.45 -5.20
N LEU A 62 -6.84 -9.59 -5.98
CA LEU A 62 -6.74 -8.15 -5.83
C LEU A 62 -7.29 -7.66 -4.47
N ARG A 63 -8.45 -8.18 -4.05
CA ARG A 63 -9.03 -7.90 -2.73
C ARG A 63 -8.14 -8.39 -1.59
N TRP A 64 -7.47 -9.53 -1.77
CA TRP A 64 -6.46 -10.02 -0.83
C TRP A 64 -5.28 -9.07 -0.71
N PHE A 65 -4.71 -8.62 -1.85
CA PHE A 65 -3.63 -7.64 -1.82
C PHE A 65 -4.03 -6.34 -1.13
N ARG A 66 -5.27 -5.88 -1.33
CA ARG A 66 -5.79 -4.71 -0.63
C ARG A 66 -5.91 -4.92 0.88
N ALA A 67 -6.49 -6.04 1.30
CA ALA A 67 -6.62 -6.38 2.71
C ALA A 67 -5.25 -6.53 3.39
N ALA A 68 -4.30 -7.18 2.70
CA ALA A 68 -2.92 -7.31 3.15
C ALA A 68 -2.26 -5.94 3.28
N GLU A 69 -2.38 -5.06 2.28
CA GLU A 69 -1.86 -3.69 2.34
C GLU A 69 -2.38 -2.94 3.57
N VAL A 70 -3.69 -2.99 3.84
CA VAL A 70 -4.30 -2.30 4.98
C VAL A 70 -3.81 -2.88 6.32
N LYS A 71 -3.69 -4.21 6.45
CA LYS A 71 -3.14 -4.83 7.65
C LYS A 71 -1.68 -4.42 7.90
N HIS A 72 -0.83 -4.42 6.87
CA HIS A 72 0.55 -3.97 6.98
C HIS A 72 0.64 -2.47 7.31
N CYS A 73 -0.20 -1.65 6.70
CA CYS A 73 -0.32 -0.22 6.99
C CYS A 73 -0.60 0.03 8.49
N ARG A 74 -1.59 -0.66 9.06
CA ARG A 74 -1.98 -0.51 10.47
C ARG A 74 -0.87 -0.94 11.42
N VAL A 75 -0.26 -2.10 11.15
CA VAL A 75 0.87 -2.60 11.95
C VAL A 75 2.05 -1.64 11.86
N ALA A 76 2.39 -1.15 10.68
CA ALA A 76 3.49 -0.21 10.48
C ALA A 76 3.25 1.14 11.16
N MET A 77 2.02 1.67 11.15
CA MET A 77 1.68 2.91 11.87
C MET A 77 1.90 2.76 13.38
N LEU A 78 1.41 1.66 13.97
CA LEU A 78 1.61 1.37 15.39
C LEU A 78 3.09 1.12 15.72
N ALA A 79 3.81 0.39 14.86
CA ALA A 79 5.23 0.12 15.05
C ALA A 79 6.08 1.39 14.96
N THR A 80 5.82 2.27 13.99
CA THR A 80 6.52 3.57 13.86
C THR A 80 6.32 4.42 15.11
N MET A 81 5.08 4.47 15.61
CA MET A 81 4.80 5.22 16.84
C MET A 81 5.43 4.59 18.07
N GLY A 82 5.35 3.26 18.22
CA GLY A 82 5.95 2.53 19.33
C GLY A 82 7.47 2.64 19.36
N TRP A 83 8.13 2.64 18.20
CA TRP A 83 9.56 2.86 18.08
C TRP A 83 9.95 4.25 18.59
N ALA A 84 9.31 5.29 18.05
CA ALA A 84 9.57 6.66 18.48
C ALA A 84 9.24 6.89 19.97
N HIS A 85 8.17 6.27 20.49
CA HIS A 85 7.81 6.36 21.90
C HIS A 85 8.91 5.78 22.81
N THR A 86 9.40 4.59 22.45
CA THR A 86 10.45 3.88 23.20
C THR A 86 11.77 4.65 23.16
N CYS A 87 12.19 5.10 21.97
CA CYS A 87 13.43 5.87 21.78
C CYS A 87 13.44 7.20 22.54
N ASN A 88 12.29 7.88 22.66
CA ASN A 88 12.17 9.10 23.47
C ASN A 88 12.14 8.82 24.99
N GLY A 89 12.24 7.56 25.40
CA GLY A 89 12.21 7.14 26.80
C GLY A 89 10.85 7.35 27.48
N TRP A 90 9.79 7.51 26.70
CA TRP A 90 8.43 7.68 27.21
C TRP A 90 7.86 6.33 27.65
N GLY A 91 7.00 6.36 28.68
CA GLY A 91 6.22 5.18 29.07
C GLY A 91 7.06 3.97 29.51
N LYS A 92 8.15 4.18 30.25
CA LYS A 92 8.95 3.08 30.84
C LYS A 92 8.04 2.14 31.62
N ILE A 93 7.75 0.97 31.05
CA ILE A 93 6.96 -0.06 31.70
C ILE A 93 7.88 -0.75 32.70
N VAL A 94 7.53 -0.64 33.97
CA VAL A 94 8.18 -1.35 35.08
C VAL A 94 7.27 -2.48 35.47
N TYR A 95 7.74 -3.72 35.31
CA TYR A 95 7.00 -4.88 35.79
C TYR A 95 7.11 -4.99 37.31
N PRO A 96 6.08 -5.49 38.02
CA PRO A 96 6.19 -5.77 39.44
C PRO A 96 7.34 -6.75 39.69
N GLY A 97 8.43 -6.26 40.30
CA GLY A 97 9.65 -7.05 40.56
C GLY A 97 10.68 -7.12 39.43
N GLY A 98 10.58 -6.28 38.39
CA GLY A 98 11.52 -6.26 37.25
C GLY A 98 12.17 -4.89 37.00
N GLU A 99 13.25 -4.89 36.21
CA GLU A 99 13.86 -3.67 35.69
C GLU A 99 13.00 -3.03 34.58
N ALA A 100 13.18 -1.72 34.35
CA ALA A 100 12.50 -1.04 33.26
C ALA A 100 13.01 -1.57 31.90
N LEU A 101 12.10 -1.72 30.93
CA LEU A 101 12.40 -2.26 29.59
C LEU A 101 13.53 -1.53 28.83
N GLY A 102 13.84 -0.28 29.19
CA GLY A 102 14.89 0.55 28.56
C GLY A 102 14.33 1.53 27.53
N SER A 103 15.22 2.35 26.95
CA SER A 103 14.91 3.30 25.86
C SER A 103 15.22 2.76 24.47
N ASP A 104 16.00 1.67 24.39
CA ASP A 104 16.39 1.08 23.11
C ASP A 104 15.34 0.04 22.71
N PRO A 105 14.71 0.13 21.53
CA PRO A 105 13.64 -0.78 21.12
C PRO A 105 14.04 -2.26 21.14
N TRP A 106 15.29 -2.56 20.79
CA TRP A 106 15.83 -3.92 20.83
C TRP A 106 15.96 -4.45 22.25
N LYS A 107 16.53 -3.64 23.16
CA LYS A 107 16.64 -4.01 24.57
C LYS A 107 15.28 -4.12 25.23
N ALA A 108 14.32 -3.26 24.85
CA ALA A 108 12.95 -3.37 25.32
C ALA A 108 12.31 -4.70 24.90
N LEU A 109 12.58 -5.19 23.69
CA LEU A 109 12.08 -6.51 23.29
C LEU A 109 12.76 -7.64 24.08
N GLU A 110 14.09 -7.59 24.25
CA GLU A 110 14.87 -8.59 25.00
C GLU A 110 14.50 -8.65 26.49
N ASN A 111 14.24 -7.48 27.09
CA ASN A 111 13.85 -7.35 28.49
C ASN A 111 12.38 -7.71 28.74
N THR A 112 11.59 -7.91 27.69
CA THR A 112 10.19 -8.31 27.85
C THR A 112 10.12 -9.76 28.35
N PRO A 113 9.42 -10.05 29.46
CA PRO A 113 9.26 -11.41 29.94
C PRO A 113 8.70 -12.33 28.85
N SER A 114 9.24 -13.54 28.73
CA SER A 114 8.85 -14.51 27.69
C SER A 114 7.35 -14.83 27.70
N LEU A 115 6.74 -14.93 28.89
CA LEU A 115 5.29 -15.11 29.04
C LEU A 115 4.50 -13.90 28.51
N GLY A 116 5.02 -12.69 28.66
CA GLY A 116 4.41 -11.47 28.11
C GLY A 116 4.41 -11.48 26.59
N LEU A 117 5.53 -11.88 25.97
CA LEU A 117 5.62 -12.02 24.51
C LEU A 117 4.63 -13.07 23.97
N VAL A 118 4.56 -14.23 24.63
CA VAL A 118 3.59 -15.28 24.27
C VAL A 118 2.15 -14.78 24.42
N GLN A 119 1.84 -14.03 25.48
CA GLN A 119 0.51 -13.45 25.67
C GLN A 119 0.15 -12.44 24.57
N ILE A 120 1.09 -11.60 24.14
CA ILE A 120 0.90 -10.68 23.02
C ILE A 120 0.61 -11.45 21.73
N LEU A 121 1.41 -12.47 21.41
CA LEU A 121 1.23 -13.29 20.22
C LEU A 121 -0.12 -14.03 20.20
N ILE A 122 -0.50 -14.65 21.32
CA ILE A 122 -1.79 -15.35 21.44
C ILE A 122 -2.95 -14.36 21.27
N THR A 123 -2.85 -13.19 21.90
CA THR A 123 -3.90 -12.16 21.82
C THR A 123 -4.02 -11.64 20.39
N ALA A 124 -2.91 -11.36 19.72
CA ALA A 124 -2.89 -10.98 18.32
C ALA A 124 -3.50 -12.07 17.42
N GLY A 125 -3.16 -13.34 17.67
CA GLY A 125 -3.74 -14.47 16.94
C GLY A 125 -5.25 -14.63 17.15
N ILE A 126 -5.74 -14.45 18.37
CA ILE A 126 -7.19 -14.47 18.66
C ILE A 126 -7.89 -13.32 17.94
N VAL A 127 -7.34 -12.10 17.98
CA VAL A 127 -7.92 -10.97 17.27
C VAL A 127 -7.99 -11.24 15.76
N GLU A 128 -6.93 -11.78 15.17
CA GLU A 128 -6.91 -12.15 13.75
C GLU A 128 -8.01 -13.17 13.41
N ILE A 129 -8.11 -14.26 14.19
CA ILE A 129 -9.14 -15.28 14.02
C ILE A 129 -10.56 -14.69 14.17
N LEU A 130 -10.80 -13.85 15.17
CA LEU A 130 -12.11 -13.24 15.40
C LEU A 130 -12.51 -12.27 14.29
N THR A 131 -11.55 -11.48 13.80
CA THR A 131 -11.81 -10.57 12.67
C THR A 131 -12.15 -11.33 11.38
N GLU A 132 -11.54 -12.49 11.17
CA GLU A 132 -11.82 -13.35 10.02
C GLU A 132 -13.12 -14.14 10.14
N SER A 133 -13.32 -14.79 11.28
CA SER A 133 -14.41 -15.76 11.46
C SER A 133 -15.74 -15.12 11.85
N VAL A 134 -15.72 -14.13 12.75
CA VAL A 134 -16.93 -13.59 13.37
C VAL A 134 -17.37 -12.28 12.69
N LEU A 135 -16.44 -11.35 12.51
CA LEU A 135 -16.77 -10.00 12.04
C LEU A 135 -17.09 -9.92 10.55
N THR A 136 -16.69 -10.94 9.77
CA THR A 136 -16.94 -11.00 8.33
C THR A 136 -18.07 -11.98 7.96
N ASN A 137 -18.92 -12.38 8.92
CA ASN A 137 -20.06 -13.30 8.75
C ASN A 137 -19.68 -14.59 7.99
N GLY A 138 -18.53 -15.19 8.31
CA GLY A 138 -18.01 -16.40 7.64
C GLY A 138 -17.55 -16.20 6.19
N SER A 139 -17.68 -14.99 5.63
CA SER A 139 -17.15 -14.64 4.32
C SER A 139 -15.77 -14.02 4.52
N HIS A 140 -14.69 -14.76 4.27
CA HIS A 140 -13.33 -14.21 4.26
C HIS A 140 -13.31 -12.88 3.45
N TYR A 141 -12.46 -11.88 3.74
CA TYR A 141 -12.43 -10.58 3.04
C TYR A 141 -12.20 -10.65 1.50
N LEU A 142 -12.01 -11.85 0.95
CA LEU A 142 -12.11 -12.20 -0.46
C LEU A 142 -13.55 -12.13 -1.01
N ASN A 143 -14.54 -12.34 -0.15
CA ASN A 143 -15.95 -12.48 -0.47
C ASN A 143 -16.79 -11.27 0.00
N SER A 144 -16.22 -10.38 0.83
CA SER A 144 -16.88 -9.15 1.31
C SER A 144 -16.25 -7.90 0.70
N GLY A 145 -17.01 -7.20 -0.16
CA GLY A 145 -16.79 -5.79 -0.54
C GLY A 145 -15.39 -5.40 -1.08
N ASP A 146 -14.97 -4.19 -0.70
CA ASP A 146 -13.78 -3.44 -1.12
C ASP A 146 -12.45 -3.95 -0.51
N GLY A 147 -12.45 -5.11 0.14
CA GLY A 147 -11.28 -5.68 0.82
C GLY A 147 -10.86 -4.94 2.09
N HIS A 148 -11.68 -4.00 2.59
CA HIS A 148 -11.40 -3.26 3.81
C HIS A 148 -11.94 -4.00 5.04
N VAL A 149 -11.04 -4.46 5.92
CA VAL A 149 -11.44 -5.11 7.18
C VAL A 149 -11.74 -4.05 8.23
N ASN A 150 -12.98 -4.01 8.71
CA ASN A 150 -13.43 -3.07 9.73
C ASN A 150 -13.69 -3.79 11.07
N PRO A 151 -12.65 -3.96 11.92
CA PRO A 151 -12.77 -4.70 13.16
C PRO A 151 -13.70 -4.04 14.19
N MET A 152 -13.93 -2.72 14.06
CA MET A 152 -14.74 -1.95 15.00
C MET A 152 -16.18 -1.70 14.50
N MET A 153 -16.56 -2.30 13.36
CA MET A 153 -17.88 -2.20 12.75
C MET A 153 -18.37 -0.74 12.56
N PHE A 154 -17.45 0.22 12.37
CA PHE A 154 -17.84 1.61 12.09
C PHE A 154 -18.65 1.68 10.80
N GLU A 155 -19.90 2.12 10.90
CA GLU A 155 -20.79 2.25 9.75
C GLU A 155 -20.44 3.51 8.93
N ASN A 156 -20.53 3.42 7.60
CA ASN A 156 -20.39 4.56 6.68
C ASN A 156 -19.05 5.34 6.77
N VAL A 157 -17.91 4.64 6.86
CA VAL A 157 -16.59 5.28 6.79
C VAL A 157 -16.42 5.99 5.43
N PRO A 158 -16.24 7.32 5.39
CA PRO A 158 -16.08 8.05 4.13
C PRO A 158 -14.83 7.60 3.38
N ASP A 159 -14.89 7.51 2.04
CA ASP A 159 -13.74 7.09 1.21
C ASP A 159 -12.50 7.97 1.42
N LYS A 160 -12.71 9.26 1.70
CA LYS A 160 -11.64 10.20 2.07
C LYS A 160 -10.83 9.75 3.29
N MET A 161 -11.45 9.05 4.25
CA MET A 161 -10.75 8.54 5.43
C MET A 161 -9.95 7.29 5.11
N LYS A 162 -10.48 6.40 4.26
CA LYS A 162 -9.76 5.22 3.76
C LYS A 162 -8.51 5.62 2.99
N ASP A 163 -8.59 6.65 2.15
CA ASP A 163 -7.44 7.19 1.44
C ASP A 163 -6.39 7.79 2.38
N LYS A 164 -6.80 8.47 3.46
CA LYS A 164 -5.89 9.00 4.47
C LYS A 164 -5.17 7.88 5.22
N GLU A 165 -5.91 6.84 5.61
CA GLU A 165 -5.34 5.67 6.27
C GLU A 165 -4.29 4.98 5.39
N LEU A 166 -4.61 4.75 4.11
CA LEU A 166 -3.66 4.15 3.17
C LEU A 166 -2.43 5.02 2.95
N LYS A 167 -2.58 6.35 2.83
CA LYS A 167 -1.44 7.26 2.67
C LYS A 167 -0.52 7.27 3.89
N ASN A 168 -1.09 7.39 5.08
CA ASN A 168 -0.33 7.35 6.32
C ASN A 168 0.31 5.98 6.54
N GLY A 169 -0.40 4.90 6.21
CA GLY A 169 0.09 3.54 6.28
C GLY A 169 1.26 3.26 5.34
N ARG A 170 1.16 3.66 4.07
CA ARG A 170 2.25 3.55 3.09
C ARG A 170 3.50 4.31 3.54
N LEU A 171 3.32 5.53 4.06
CA LEU A 171 4.42 6.30 4.64
C LEU A 171 5.03 5.59 5.85
N ALA A 172 4.20 5.07 6.75
CA ALA A 172 4.65 4.37 7.95
C ALA A 172 5.41 3.07 7.64
N MET A 173 5.02 2.32 6.60
CA MET A 173 5.76 1.13 6.16
C MET A 173 7.21 1.45 5.78
N ILE A 174 7.42 2.55 5.05
CA ILE A 174 8.76 3.03 4.72
C ILE A 174 9.47 3.57 5.99
N GLY A 175 8.73 4.28 6.85
CA GLY A 175 9.23 4.85 8.09
C GLY A 175 9.81 3.80 9.04
N ILE A 176 9.04 2.78 9.40
CA ILE A 176 9.51 1.74 10.33
C ILE A 176 10.68 0.94 9.74
N PHE A 177 10.66 0.67 8.43
CA PHE A 177 11.78 0.00 7.77
C PHE A 177 13.06 0.85 7.83
N SER A 178 12.93 2.17 7.67
CA SER A 178 14.06 3.09 7.82
C SER A 178 14.64 3.07 9.24
N PHE A 179 13.78 3.04 10.27
CA PHE A 179 14.23 2.98 11.68
C PHE A 179 14.93 1.66 11.98
N PHE A 180 14.38 0.55 11.49
CA PHE A 180 15.01 -0.77 11.59
C PHE A 180 16.40 -0.78 10.93
N MET A 181 16.51 -0.26 9.70
CA MET A 181 17.78 -0.21 8.98
C MET A 181 18.79 0.75 9.62
N ALA A 182 18.34 1.88 10.17
CA ALA A 182 19.20 2.82 10.90
C ALA A 182 19.81 2.19 12.15
N SER A 183 19.04 1.35 12.84
CA SER A 183 19.53 0.61 14.01
C SER A 183 20.44 -0.56 13.64
N ALA A 184 20.16 -1.28 12.54
CA ALA A 184 20.99 -2.38 12.08
C ALA A 184 22.31 -1.92 11.42
N VAL A 185 22.27 -0.82 10.68
CA VAL A 185 23.40 -0.23 9.96
C VAL A 185 23.46 1.28 10.28
N PRO A 186 24.29 1.68 11.24
CA PRO A 186 24.45 3.09 11.61
C PRO A 186 24.86 3.95 10.41
N GLY A 187 24.17 5.07 10.20
CA GLY A 187 24.41 5.99 9.09
C GLY A 187 23.72 5.65 7.77
N SER A 188 22.93 4.57 7.71
CA SER A 188 22.14 4.22 6.51
C SER A 188 21.01 5.22 6.22
N VAL A 189 20.43 5.83 7.25
CA VAL A 189 19.39 6.86 7.14
C VAL A 189 19.94 8.21 7.62
N PRO A 190 20.16 9.18 6.71
CA PRO A 190 20.83 10.45 7.05
C PRO A 190 20.08 11.32 8.07
N LEU A 191 18.75 11.18 8.14
CA LEU A 191 17.88 11.99 9.00
C LEU A 191 17.44 11.26 10.27
N TYR A 192 18.08 10.13 10.60
CA TYR A 192 17.76 9.43 11.84
C TYR A 192 18.32 10.22 13.05
N PRO A 193 17.52 10.49 14.09
CA PRO A 193 17.99 11.24 15.25
C PRO A 193 19.18 10.54 15.92
N ALA A 194 20.27 11.28 16.12
CA ALA A 194 21.47 10.73 16.77
C ALA A 194 21.21 10.29 18.22
N GLU A 195 20.18 10.85 18.85
CA GLU A 195 19.73 10.51 20.20
C GLU A 195 18.98 9.17 20.30
N TRP A 196 18.60 8.57 19.15
CA TRP A 196 17.93 7.28 19.07
C TRP A 196 18.86 6.13 18.63
N LEU A 197 20.17 6.39 18.53
CA LEU A 197 21.22 5.43 18.19
C LEU A 197 21.82 4.76 19.43
#